data_AF-A0A2D0W3G0-F1
#
_entry.id   AF-A0A2D0W3G0-F1
#
_cell.length_a   1.000
_cell.length_b   1.000
_cell.length_c   1.000
_cell.angle_alpha   90.00
_cell.angle_beta   90.00
_cell.angle_gamma   90.00
#
_symmetry.space_group_name_H-M   'P 1'
#
loop_
_entity.id
_entity.type
_entity.pdbx_description
1 polymer ?
#
loop_
_entity_poly.entity_id
_entity_poly.type
_entity_poly.pdbx_seq_one_letter_code
_entity_poly.pdbx_strand_id
1 'polypeptide(L)' 'MATATYPPPPPYYRLYKDFSENTDSAPEPPPPIEGTYVCFGGNYT' A
#
# COMPACT_ATOMS: atom_id res chain seq x y z
N MET A 1 24.64 -14.53 3.87
CA MET A 1 23.58 -14.13 2.93
C MET A 1 22.36 -13.77 3.76
N ALA A 2 21.87 -12.54 3.66
CA ALA A 2 20.77 -12.09 4.52
C ALA A 2 19.45 -12.68 4.04
N THR A 3 18.81 -13.52 4.86
CA THR A 3 17.48 -14.09 4.58
C THR A 3 16.42 -13.31 5.36
N ALA A 4 16.17 -12.06 4.96
CA ALA A 4 14.98 -11.37 5.44
C ALA A 4 13.77 -11.99 4.72
N THR A 5 12.94 -12.73 5.46
CA THR A 5 11.72 -13.35 4.92
C THR A 5 10.63 -12.31 4.62
N TYR A 6 10.73 -11.13 5.24
CA TYR A 6 9.83 -10.01 4.97
C TYR A 6 10.28 -9.24 3.72
N PRO A 7 9.35 -8.95 2.79
CA PRO A 7 9.66 -8.12 1.65
C PRO A 7 10.05 -6.71 2.10
N PRO A 8 10.95 -6.03 1.37
CA PRO A 8 11.24 -4.62 1.62
C PRO A 8 9.99 -3.75 1.40
N PRO A 9 9.92 -2.55 2.01
CA PRO A 9 8.82 -1.65 1.79
C PRO A 9 8.69 -1.29 0.30
N PRO A 10 7.46 -1.11 -0.21
CA PRO A 10 7.26 -0.75 -1.60
C PRO A 10 7.96 0.57 -1.97
N PRO A 11 8.46 0.73 -3.20
CA PRO A 11 9.20 1.93 -3.60
C PRO A 11 8.40 3.24 -3.47
N TYR A 12 7.07 3.17 -3.61
CA TYR A 12 6.18 4.33 -3.52
C TYR A 12 6.11 4.94 -2.11
N TYR A 13 6.52 4.22 -1.06
CA TYR A 13 6.58 4.78 0.31
C TYR A 13 7.48 6.03 0.39
N ARG A 14 8.44 6.17 -0.54
CA ARG A 14 9.32 7.33 -0.65
C ARG A 14 8.61 8.62 -1.07
N LEU A 15 7.39 8.52 -1.61
CA LEU A 15 6.56 9.66 -1.98
C LEU A 15 5.88 10.30 -0.75
N TYR A 16 5.71 9.54 0.33
CA TYR A 16 5.04 9.95 1.57
C TYR A 16 6.03 10.64 2.51
N LYS A 17 6.77 11.66 2.03
CA LYS A 17 7.85 12.29 2.81
C LYS A 17 7.35 12.95 4.09
N ASP A 18 6.19 13.59 4.02
CA ASP A 18 5.68 14.46 5.08
C ASP A 18 4.27 14.06 5.49
N PHE A 19 3.90 12.77 5.43
CA PHE A 19 2.52 12.33 5.74
C PHE A 19 2.03 12.78 7.13
N SER A 20 2.94 12.97 8.09
CA SER A 20 2.64 13.51 9.43
C SER A 20 2.28 15.00 9.44
N GLU A 21 2.80 15.78 8.49
CA GLU A 21 2.58 17.23 8.38
C GLU A 21 1.60 17.58 7.24
N ASN A 22 1.52 16.75 6.21
CA ASN A 22 0.68 16.87 5.04
C ASN A 22 0.12 15.49 4.64
N THR A 23 -1.11 15.23 5.07
CA THR A 23 -1.81 13.96 4.78
C THR A 23 -2.09 13.74 3.30
N ASP A 24 -1.92 14.77 2.46
CA ASP A 24 -2.14 14.77 1.01
C ASP A 24 -0.83 14.64 0.20
N SER A 25 0.31 14.45 0.87
CA SER A 25 1.63 14.40 0.23
C SER A 25 1.80 13.27 -0.79
N ALA A 26 0.92 12.27 -0.76
CA ALA A 26 0.95 11.15 -1.68
C ALA A 26 -0.19 11.22 -2.69
N PRO A 27 0.06 10.83 -3.95
CA PRO A 27 -1.00 10.77 -4.95
C PRO A 27 -2.10 9.80 -4.54
N GLU A 28 -3.35 10.17 -4.82
CA GLU A 28 -4.51 9.31 -4.58
C GLU A 28 -4.35 7.98 -5.35
N PRO A 29 -4.69 6.83 -4.73
CA PRO A 29 -4.65 5.56 -5.44
C PRO A 29 -5.58 5.59 -6.67
N PRO A 30 -5.23 4.87 -7.74
CA PRO A 30 -6.12 4.73 -8.88
C PRO A 30 -7.45 4.09 -8.44
N PRO A 31 -8.57 4.44 -9.09
CA PRO A 31 -9.85 3.85 -8.75
C PRO A 31 -9.81 2.33 -8.92
N PRO A 32 -10.53 1.55 -8.09
CA PRO A 32 -10.66 0.13 -8.28
C PRO A 32 -11.17 -0.19 -9.69
N ILE A 33 -10.58 -1.19 -10.34
CA ILE A 33 -11.06 -1.66 -11.64
C ILE A 33 -12.38 -2.41 -11.41
N GLU A 34 -13.41 -2.10 -12.20
CA GLU A 34 -14.66 -2.86 -12.22
C GLU A 34 -14.37 -4.31 -12.65
N GLY A 35 -14.63 -5.30 -11.79
CA GLY A 35 -14.40 -6.72 -12.11
C GLY A 35 -13.96 -7.58 -10.93
N THR A 36 -13.11 -8.57 -11.19
CA THR A 36 -12.74 -9.69 -10.30
C THR A 36 -12.04 -9.30 -8.97
N TYR A 37 -11.75 -8.02 -8.74
CA TYR A 37 -11.07 -7.52 -7.53
C TYR A 37 -12.01 -7.15 -6.38
N VAL A 38 -13.22 -7.72 -6.34
CA VAL A 38 -14.14 -7.57 -5.20
C VAL A 38 -13.70 -8.50 -4.08
N CYS A 39 -13.55 -7.98 -2.85
CA CYS A 39 -13.32 -8.81 -1.67
C CYS A 39 -14.58 -9.64 -1.35
N PHE A 40 -14.49 -10.97 -1.51
CA PHE A 40 -15.60 -11.90 -1.23
C PHE A 40 -15.63 -12.43 0.21
N GLY A 41 -14.65 -12.09 1.05
CA GLY A 41 -14.57 -12.50 2.45
C GLY A 41 -13.34 -11.94 3.16
N GLY A 42 -13.35 -11.96 4.49
CA GLY A 42 -12.23 -11.58 5.35
C GLY A 42 -11.78 -12.75 6.22
N ASN A 43 -10.48 -12.91 6.41
CA ASN A 43 -9.94 -13.84 7.39
C ASN A 43 -9.68 -13.06 8.70
N TYR A 44 -10.31 -13.51 9.79
CA TYR A 44 -10.25 -12.88 11.12
C TYR A 44 -9.62 -13.80 12.17
N THR A 45 -8.74 -14.73 11.77
CA THR A 45 -8.04 -15.61 12.73
C THR A 45 -6.85 -14.94 13.38
#